data_AF-A0A6H5JJ59-F1
#
_entry.id   AF-A0A6H5JJ59-F1
#
_cell.length_a   1.000
_cell.length_b   1.000
_cell.length_c   1.000
_cell.angle_alpha   90.00
_cell.angle_beta   90.00
_cell.angle_gamma   90.00
#
_symmetry.space_group_name_H-M   'P 1'
#
loop_
_entity.id
_entity.type
_entity.pdbx_description
1 polymer ?
#
loop_
_entity_poly.entity_id
_entity_poly.type
_entity_poly.pdbx_seq_one_letter_code
_entity_poly.pdbx_strand_id
1 'polypeptide(L)'
;MASRQGDGTLHLETSALHLELSAALKARGCEPEEDGRDEKTSHSYGSKLRRIQAHGLVRSAKPCHGVRKEMEMLSDPKRGWQGRVGGVAPTTNVSGRIGRQKAPRRTQRSVDTALRGGAKAGPLRAPKDHAQFQRDWRRRCRTNGERRDYLRLVGPKNASALFRVEMEPDVLGQVISVVCEEFPFQPQRIDAATPATQENEERSGAPTRGDAAGSTAITANGNASADEAGARLCLEWLRALSRTGRFAVNILFLADNEKQALARAFDLTTAVFGDEEISSLRKAYAV
;
A
#
# COMPACT_ATOMS: atom_id res chain seq x y z
N MET A 1 37.90 7.55 -36.76
CA MET A 1 38.62 7.12 -35.54
C MET A 1 38.62 8.28 -34.56
N ALA A 2 37.72 8.24 -33.57
CA ALA A 2 37.67 9.24 -32.49
C ALA A 2 37.46 8.47 -31.18
N SER A 3 38.51 8.39 -30.37
CA SER A 3 38.52 7.73 -29.07
C SER A 3 37.73 8.55 -28.06
N ARG A 4 36.74 7.93 -27.42
CA ARG A 4 36.10 8.43 -26.20
C ARG A 4 36.85 7.88 -24.99
N GLN A 5 37.48 8.76 -24.22
CA GLN A 5 37.92 8.51 -22.85
C GLN A 5 37.06 9.38 -21.93
N GLY A 6 36.56 8.80 -20.84
CA GLY A 6 35.99 9.55 -19.73
C GLY A 6 34.74 8.93 -19.14
N ASP A 7 34.91 7.93 -18.27
CA ASP A 7 33.94 7.60 -17.22
C ASP A 7 34.69 6.92 -16.07
N GLY A 8 34.99 7.67 -15.02
CA GLY A 8 35.78 7.18 -13.88
C GLY A 8 35.56 7.92 -12.56
N THR A 9 34.53 8.77 -12.44
CA THR A 9 34.41 9.68 -11.28
C THR A 9 33.23 9.37 -10.35
N LEU A 10 32.37 8.39 -10.66
CA LEU A 10 31.15 8.13 -9.86
C LEU A 10 31.35 7.17 -8.67
N HIS A 11 32.55 6.66 -8.43
CA HIS A 11 32.75 5.61 -7.40
C HIS A 11 33.22 6.13 -6.03
N LEU A 12 33.49 7.43 -5.87
CA LEU A 12 34.03 7.99 -4.62
C LEU A 12 32.98 8.67 -3.73
N GLU A 13 31.83 9.10 -4.26
CA GLU A 13 30.79 9.76 -3.45
C GLU A 13 29.99 8.80 -2.56
N THR A 14 29.89 7.52 -2.93
CA THR A 14 29.18 6.51 -2.14
C THR A 14 29.91 6.15 -0.84
N SER A 15 31.24 6.26 -0.82
CA SER A 15 32.05 5.94 0.37
C SER A 15 31.92 6.98 1.48
N ALA A 16 31.70 8.26 1.13
CA ALA A 16 31.57 9.33 2.11
C ALA A 16 30.25 9.22 2.90
N LEU A 17 29.15 8.91 2.21
CA LEU A 17 27.83 8.74 2.85
C LEU A 17 27.80 7.53 3.79
N HIS A 18 28.54 6.46 3.50
CA HIS A 18 28.61 5.28 4.36
C HIS A 18 29.34 5.57 5.68
N LEU A 19 30.36 6.43 5.66
CA LEU A 19 31.11 6.83 6.85
C LEU A 19 30.27 7.73 7.78
N GLU A 20 29.53 8.71 7.24
CA GLU A 20 28.66 9.58 8.05
C GLU A 20 27.51 8.80 8.69
N LEU A 21 26.91 7.84 7.98
CA LEU A 21 25.83 7.03 8.52
C LEU A 21 26.31 6.10 9.64
N SER A 22 27.55 5.59 9.53
CA SER A 22 28.17 4.80 10.61
C SER A 22 28.47 5.63 11.86
N ALA A 23 28.92 6.88 11.70
CA ALA A 23 29.20 7.79 12.80
C ALA A 23 27.92 8.23 13.54
N ALA A 24 26.84 8.48 12.79
CA ALA A 24 25.53 8.82 13.35
C ALA A 24 24.90 7.67 14.16
N LEU A 25 25.09 6.42 13.73
CA LEU A 25 24.65 5.23 14.48
C LEU A 25 25.46 5.04 15.77
N LYS A 26 26.77 5.31 15.73
CA LYS A 26 27.64 5.22 16.91
C LYS A 26 27.32 6.28 17.98
N ALA A 27 26.93 7.48 17.56
CA ALA A 27 26.48 8.53 18.49
C ALA A 27 25.14 8.22 19.18
N ARG A 28 24.34 7.29 18.65
CA ARG A 28 23.05 6.86 19.21
C ARG A 28 23.15 5.68 20.18
N GLY A 29 24.35 5.21 20.52
CA GLY A 29 24.54 4.13 21.50
C GLY A 29 24.00 2.77 21.05
N CYS A 30 23.76 2.58 19.75
CA CYS A 30 23.49 1.27 19.17
C CYS A 30 24.81 0.57 18.83
N GLU A 31 25.53 0.13 19.86
CA GLU A 31 26.58 -0.87 19.66
C GLU A 31 25.88 -2.24 19.45
N PRO A 32 26.20 -2.99 18.39
CA PRO A 32 25.75 -4.37 18.29
C PRO A 32 26.43 -5.15 19.43
N GLU A 33 25.62 -5.76 20.31
CA GLU A 33 26.13 -6.76 21.24
C GLU A 33 26.76 -7.89 20.41
N GLU A 34 28.09 -7.90 20.34
CA GLU A 34 28.85 -9.06 19.93
C GLU A 34 28.67 -10.13 21.02
N ASP A 35 27.68 -10.98 20.79
CA ASP A 35 27.36 -12.14 21.60
C ASP A 35 28.49 -13.18 21.41
N GLY A 36 29.60 -12.94 22.12
CA GLY A 36 30.73 -13.84 22.28
C GLY A 36 30.29 -15.12 22.99
N ARG A 37 29.81 -16.08 22.20
CA ARG A 37 29.38 -17.38 22.69
C ARG A 37 30.61 -18.27 22.93
N ASP A 38 31.23 -18.08 24.09
CA ASP A 38 32.24 -18.99 24.62
C ASP A 38 31.61 -20.35 24.98
N GLU A 39 32.24 -21.39 24.43
CA GLU A 39 32.04 -22.78 24.80
C GLU A 39 32.43 -23.03 26.27
N LYS A 40 31.74 -24.00 26.87
CA LYS A 40 32.05 -24.73 28.12
C LYS A 40 31.54 -24.10 29.41
N THR A 41 30.36 -24.55 29.82
CA THR A 41 30.22 -25.14 31.16
C THR A 41 29.04 -26.12 31.21
N SER A 42 29.39 -27.41 31.11
CA SER A 42 28.63 -28.49 31.71
C SER A 42 28.58 -28.25 33.23
N HIS A 43 27.38 -28.11 33.81
CA HIS A 43 26.98 -28.79 35.05
C HIS A 43 25.54 -28.41 35.46
N SER A 44 24.72 -29.46 35.58
CA SER A 44 23.70 -29.61 36.63
C SER A 44 22.63 -28.53 36.80
N TYR A 45 21.50 -28.69 36.09
CA TYR A 45 20.18 -28.53 36.71
C TYR A 45 19.22 -29.60 36.18
N GLY A 46 19.35 -30.79 36.79
CA GLY A 46 18.23 -31.71 36.86
C GLY A 46 17.16 -31.16 37.82
N SER A 47 15.91 -31.50 37.54
CA SER A 47 14.76 -31.41 38.45
C SER A 47 13.99 -30.08 38.46
N LYS A 48 13.08 -29.89 37.50
CA LYS A 48 11.75 -29.25 37.75
C LYS A 48 10.74 -29.39 36.59
N LEU A 49 10.73 -30.54 35.90
CA LEU A 49 9.67 -30.89 34.94
C LEU A 49 8.78 -32.00 35.52
N ARG A 50 7.95 -31.65 36.51
CA ARG A 50 6.71 -32.37 36.82
C ARG A 50 5.67 -31.38 37.29
N ARG A 51 4.44 -31.58 36.80
CA ARG A 51 3.17 -30.98 37.23
C ARG A 51 2.71 -29.74 36.45
N ILE A 52 2.33 -29.95 35.19
CA ILE A 52 1.07 -29.39 34.67
C ILE A 52 0.31 -30.57 34.05
N GLN A 53 -0.41 -31.29 34.90
CA GLN A 53 -1.48 -32.18 34.48
C GLN A 53 -2.76 -31.35 34.41
N ALA A 54 -3.46 -31.50 33.28
CA ALA A 54 -4.91 -31.65 33.20
C ALA A 54 -5.78 -30.50 33.71
N HIS A 55 -6.06 -29.54 32.83
CA HIS A 55 -7.45 -29.15 32.59
C HIS A 55 -7.72 -29.21 31.08
N GLY A 56 -8.29 -30.34 30.68
CA GLY A 56 -8.76 -30.56 29.33
C GLY A 56 -9.95 -29.69 29.01
N LEU A 57 -9.85 -28.95 27.91
CA LEU A 57 -11.00 -28.55 27.12
C LEU A 57 -10.71 -28.90 25.65
N VAL A 58 -10.60 -30.21 25.39
CA VAL A 58 -10.66 -30.75 24.04
C VAL A 58 -12.10 -30.54 23.57
N ARG A 59 -12.36 -29.39 22.94
CA ARG A 59 -13.55 -29.20 22.12
C ARG A 59 -13.39 -30.10 20.91
N SER A 60 -13.97 -31.29 21.02
CA SER A 60 -14.20 -32.23 19.93
C SER A 60 -14.92 -31.51 18.78
N ALA A 61 -14.15 -31.02 17.81
CA ALA A 61 -14.70 -30.58 16.54
C ALA A 61 -15.28 -31.81 15.84
N LYS A 62 -16.62 -31.89 15.80
CA LYS A 62 -17.33 -32.91 15.03
C LYS A 62 -16.87 -32.77 13.56
N PRO A 63 -16.34 -33.83 12.93
CA PRO A 63 -15.99 -33.77 11.52
C PRO A 63 -17.29 -33.58 10.72
N CYS A 64 -17.38 -32.43 10.04
CA CYS A 64 -18.47 -32.10 9.13
C CYS A 64 -18.54 -33.19 8.04
N HIS A 65 -19.52 -34.10 8.14
CA HIS A 65 -19.78 -35.20 7.20
C HIS A 65 -20.30 -34.74 5.82
N GLY A 66 -19.99 -33.52 5.40
CA GLY A 66 -20.57 -32.89 4.20
C GLY A 66 -19.73 -32.95 2.93
N VAL A 67 -18.40 -33.13 3.00
CA VAL A 67 -17.53 -32.86 1.84
C VAL A 67 -17.15 -34.12 1.04
N ARG A 68 -17.41 -35.32 1.57
CA ARG A 68 -16.94 -36.56 0.93
C ARG A 68 -17.74 -36.94 -0.32
N LYS A 69 -19.01 -36.52 -0.44
CA LYS A 69 -19.88 -36.86 -1.57
C LYS A 69 -19.65 -36.01 -2.82
N GLU A 70 -19.10 -34.80 -2.68
CA GLU A 70 -18.81 -33.93 -3.83
C GLU A 70 -17.44 -34.25 -4.46
N MET A 71 -16.46 -34.66 -3.67
CA MET A 71 -15.16 -35.09 -4.21
C MET A 71 -15.26 -36.39 -5.02
N GLU A 72 -16.18 -37.29 -4.66
CA GLU A 72 -16.42 -38.55 -5.40
C GLU A 72 -17.06 -38.31 -6.78
N MET A 73 -17.79 -37.19 -6.98
CA MET A 73 -18.35 -36.82 -8.28
C MET A 73 -17.32 -36.26 -9.28
N LEU A 74 -16.14 -35.83 -8.81
CA LEU A 74 -15.08 -35.28 -9.67
C LEU A 74 -14.11 -36.35 -10.19
N SER A 75 -14.12 -37.55 -9.62
CA SER A 75 -13.20 -38.64 -10.00
C SER A 75 -13.74 -39.55 -11.11
N ASP A 76 -14.96 -39.33 -11.59
CA ASP A 76 -15.59 -40.14 -12.63
C ASP A 76 -15.45 -39.46 -14.02
N PRO A 77 -14.46 -39.83 -14.85
CA PRO A 77 -14.27 -39.22 -16.17
C PRO A 77 -15.45 -39.48 -17.13
N LYS A 78 -16.33 -40.43 -16.81
CA LYS A 78 -17.56 -40.72 -17.58
C LYS A 78 -18.76 -39.85 -17.19
N ARG A 79 -18.70 -39.11 -16.07
CA ARG A 79 -19.72 -38.12 -15.65
C ARG A 79 -19.30 -36.67 -15.91
N GLY A 80 -18.13 -36.46 -16.52
CA GLY A 80 -17.62 -35.13 -16.85
C GLY A 80 -18.55 -34.37 -17.80
N TRP A 81 -19.00 -33.19 -17.35
CA TRP A 81 -19.37 -31.98 -18.11
C TRP A 81 -20.29 -32.06 -19.35
N GLN A 82 -20.79 -33.23 -19.75
CA GLN A 82 -21.74 -33.38 -20.86
C GLN A 82 -23.19 -33.09 -20.45
N GLY A 83 -23.40 -32.64 -19.21
CA GLY A 83 -24.72 -32.31 -18.69
C GLY A 83 -25.21 -30.94 -19.14
N ARG A 84 -25.99 -30.93 -20.22
CA ARG A 84 -27.03 -29.92 -20.53
C ARG A 84 -26.55 -28.64 -21.25
N VAL A 85 -25.90 -28.79 -22.41
CA VAL A 85 -26.25 -27.91 -23.54
C VAL A 85 -27.71 -28.20 -23.88
N GLY A 86 -28.56 -27.18 -23.69
CA GLY A 86 -29.99 -27.27 -23.96
C GLY A 86 -30.24 -27.80 -25.37
N GLY A 87 -30.82 -28.99 -25.44
CA GLY A 87 -31.39 -29.53 -26.65
C GLY A 87 -32.49 -28.59 -27.11
N VAL A 88 -32.20 -27.84 -28.18
CA VAL A 88 -33.23 -27.26 -29.04
C VAL A 88 -33.94 -28.45 -29.68
N ALA A 89 -35.22 -28.58 -29.42
CA ALA A 89 -36.06 -29.63 -29.97
C ALA A 89 -35.99 -29.63 -31.51
N PRO A 90 -35.87 -30.80 -32.16
CA PRO A 90 -35.99 -30.90 -33.61
C PRO A 90 -37.47 -30.77 -33.98
N THR A 91 -37.92 -29.56 -34.31
CA THR A 91 -39.21 -29.38 -34.98
C THR A 91 -39.07 -29.86 -36.42
N THR A 92 -39.86 -30.88 -36.72
CA THR A 92 -40.02 -31.56 -38.00
C THR A 92 -40.38 -30.61 -39.16
N ASN A 93 -39.67 -30.80 -40.27
CA ASN A 93 -40.13 -30.73 -41.66
C ASN A 93 -41.16 -29.66 -42.05
N VAL A 94 -40.67 -28.56 -42.62
CA VAL A 94 -41.38 -27.82 -43.67
C VAL A 94 -40.47 -27.73 -44.88
N SER A 95 -40.74 -28.61 -45.84
CA SER A 95 -40.30 -28.51 -47.23
C SER A 95 -40.91 -27.26 -47.86
N GLY A 96 -40.09 -26.33 -48.35
CA GLY A 96 -40.61 -25.22 -49.14
C GLY A 96 -39.65 -24.06 -49.33
N ARG A 97 -39.19 -23.91 -50.57
CA ARG A 97 -38.52 -22.75 -51.19
C ARG A 97 -37.07 -22.51 -50.81
N ILE A 98 -36.22 -22.91 -51.77
CA ILE A 98 -34.88 -22.40 -52.04
C ILE A 98 -35.00 -20.89 -52.35
N GLY A 99 -35.11 -20.09 -51.29
CA GLY A 99 -34.90 -18.64 -51.33
C GLY A 99 -33.47 -18.37 -50.90
N ARG A 100 -32.67 -17.80 -51.79
CA ARG A 100 -31.28 -17.39 -51.60
C ARG A 100 -31.19 -16.34 -50.47
N GLN A 101 -31.29 -16.77 -49.22
CA GLN A 101 -31.11 -15.90 -48.06
C GLN A 101 -29.63 -15.53 -47.98
N LYS A 102 -29.33 -14.28 -48.33
CA LYS A 102 -28.05 -13.63 -48.05
C LYS A 102 -27.69 -13.95 -46.60
N ALA A 103 -26.57 -14.64 -46.41
CA ALA A 103 -25.95 -14.80 -45.09
C ALA A 103 -26.01 -13.42 -44.39
N PRO A 104 -26.53 -13.31 -43.16
CA PRO A 104 -26.47 -12.07 -42.43
C PRO A 104 -24.99 -11.71 -42.38
N ARG A 105 -24.62 -10.68 -43.15
CA ARG A 105 -23.30 -10.07 -43.06
C ARG A 105 -23.18 -9.71 -41.60
N ARG A 106 -22.42 -10.53 -40.87
CA ARG A 106 -21.83 -10.19 -39.59
C ARG A 106 -21.08 -8.91 -39.90
N THR A 107 -21.77 -7.79 -39.72
CA THR A 107 -21.15 -6.48 -39.78
C THR A 107 -20.05 -6.63 -38.75
N GLN A 108 -18.82 -6.71 -39.23
CA GLN A 108 -17.66 -6.30 -38.48
C GLN A 108 -18.01 -4.88 -38.04
N ARG A 109 -18.72 -4.76 -36.91
CA ARG A 109 -18.72 -3.56 -36.12
C ARG A 109 -17.25 -3.41 -35.79
N SER A 110 -16.60 -2.57 -36.59
CA SER A 110 -15.32 -1.93 -36.34
C SER A 110 -15.08 -1.92 -34.83
N VAL A 111 -14.28 -2.88 -34.37
CA VAL A 111 -13.86 -2.99 -32.97
C VAL A 111 -12.80 -1.92 -32.67
N ASP A 112 -12.35 -1.20 -33.70
CA ASP A 112 -11.21 -0.29 -33.65
C ASP A 112 -11.57 1.15 -33.28
N THR A 113 -12.85 1.52 -33.23
CA THR A 113 -13.26 2.91 -32.94
C THR A 113 -13.56 3.18 -31.45
N ALA A 114 -13.56 2.16 -30.59
CA ALA A 114 -13.90 2.33 -29.17
C ALA A 114 -12.72 2.69 -28.25
N LEU A 115 -11.48 2.66 -28.73
CA LEU A 115 -10.29 2.88 -27.89
C LEU A 115 -9.78 4.33 -27.89
N ARG A 116 -10.24 5.20 -28.80
CA ARG A 116 -9.75 6.59 -28.92
C ARG A 116 -10.76 7.68 -28.63
N GLY A 117 -12.03 7.32 -28.44
CA GLY A 117 -13.03 8.25 -27.94
C GLY A 117 -12.89 8.36 -26.43
N GLY A 118 -12.04 9.26 -25.95
CA GLY A 118 -12.00 9.69 -24.55
C GLY A 118 -13.32 10.36 -24.19
N ALA A 119 -14.39 9.57 -24.06
CA ALA A 119 -15.64 10.00 -23.48
C ALA A 119 -15.27 10.57 -22.11
N LYS A 120 -15.37 11.91 -22.00
CA LYS A 120 -15.00 12.66 -20.79
C LYS A 120 -15.58 11.91 -19.61
N ALA A 121 -14.70 11.30 -18.81
CA ALA A 121 -15.15 10.51 -17.67
C ALA A 121 -16.00 11.46 -16.82
N GLY A 122 -17.30 11.16 -16.70
CA GLY A 122 -18.19 11.98 -15.89
C GLY A 122 -17.63 12.13 -14.47
N PRO A 123 -18.11 13.13 -13.71
CA PRO A 123 -17.61 13.42 -12.36
C PRO A 123 -17.40 12.15 -11.53
N LEU A 124 -16.25 12.05 -10.85
CA LEU A 124 -15.98 10.91 -9.97
C LEU A 124 -17.07 10.82 -8.91
N ARG A 125 -17.59 9.61 -8.71
CA ARG A 125 -18.59 9.30 -7.68
C ARG A 125 -18.01 8.26 -6.74
N ALA A 126 -18.42 8.31 -5.47
CA ALA A 126 -18.05 7.29 -4.51
C ALA A 126 -18.55 5.93 -5.01
N PRO A 127 -17.69 4.88 -4.98
CA PRO A 127 -18.07 3.56 -5.43
C PRO A 127 -19.10 2.96 -4.47
N LYS A 128 -20.07 2.25 -5.03
CA LYS A 128 -21.10 1.55 -4.26
C LYS A 128 -20.61 0.21 -3.71
N ASP A 129 -19.74 -0.46 -4.47
CA ASP A 129 -19.24 -1.80 -4.17
C ASP A 129 -17.77 -1.97 -4.59
N HIS A 130 -17.20 -3.11 -4.19
CA HIS A 130 -15.83 -3.50 -4.52
C HIS A 130 -15.56 -3.50 -6.03
N ALA A 131 -16.49 -4.06 -6.82
CA ALA A 131 -16.31 -4.19 -8.27
C ALA A 131 -16.27 -2.82 -8.97
N GLN A 132 -17.11 -1.88 -8.53
CA GLN A 132 -17.09 -0.51 -9.00
C GLN A 132 -15.79 0.19 -8.60
N PHE A 133 -15.33 0.03 -7.35
CA PHE A 133 -14.04 0.56 -6.92
C PHE A 133 -12.91 0.07 -7.83
N GLN A 134 -12.77 -1.24 -8.04
CA GLN A 134 -11.69 -1.80 -8.86
C GLN A 134 -11.75 -1.31 -10.31
N ARG A 135 -12.96 -1.24 -10.88
CA ARG A 135 -13.16 -0.77 -12.24
C ARG A 135 -12.76 0.70 -12.38
N ASP A 136 -13.21 1.55 -11.46
CA ASP A 136 -12.95 2.98 -11.50
C ASP A 136 -11.47 3.27 -11.17
N TRP A 137 -10.88 2.55 -10.22
CA TRP A 137 -9.45 2.61 -9.90
C TRP A 137 -8.57 2.32 -11.12
N ARG A 138 -8.80 1.20 -11.81
CA ARG A 138 -7.99 0.80 -12.97
C ARG A 138 -8.21 1.69 -14.20
N ARG A 139 -9.42 2.20 -14.40
CA ARG A 139 -9.77 2.95 -15.62
C ARG A 139 -9.51 4.44 -15.48
N ARG A 140 -9.78 5.02 -14.31
CA ARG A 140 -9.80 6.47 -14.08
C ARG A 140 -8.64 6.98 -13.25
N CYS A 141 -7.98 6.13 -12.44
CA CYS A 141 -6.90 6.57 -11.54
C CYS A 141 -5.54 6.08 -12.08
N ARG A 142 -5.02 6.78 -13.10
CA ARG A 142 -3.76 6.43 -13.77
C ARG A 142 -2.55 7.00 -13.02
N THR A 143 -2.71 8.17 -12.43
CA THR A 143 -1.65 8.85 -11.67
C THR A 143 -1.88 8.73 -10.16
N ASN A 144 -0.82 8.88 -9.36
CA ASN A 144 -0.93 8.87 -7.90
C ASN A 144 -1.83 10.02 -7.39
N GLY A 145 -1.79 11.19 -8.04
CA GLY A 145 -2.68 12.30 -7.71
C GLY A 145 -4.17 11.96 -7.89
N GLU A 146 -4.54 11.34 -9.01
CA GLU A 146 -5.92 10.88 -9.25
C GLU A 146 -6.35 9.77 -8.28
N ARG A 147 -5.43 8.86 -7.93
CA ARG A 147 -5.67 7.82 -6.93
C ARG A 147 -5.94 8.42 -5.56
N ARG A 148 -5.13 9.40 -5.15
CA ARG A 148 -5.30 10.16 -3.91
C ARG A 148 -6.65 10.86 -3.85
N ASP A 149 -7.01 11.60 -4.89
CA ASP A 149 -8.27 12.33 -4.92
C ASP A 149 -9.47 11.36 -4.90
N TYR A 150 -9.34 10.20 -5.53
CA TYR A 150 -10.33 9.13 -5.45
C TYR A 150 -10.42 8.52 -4.04
N LEU A 151 -9.28 8.27 -3.37
CA LEU A 151 -9.30 7.82 -1.98
C LEU A 151 -9.93 8.85 -1.05
N ARG A 152 -9.68 10.16 -1.23
CA ARG A 152 -10.36 11.22 -0.47
C ARG A 152 -11.88 11.18 -0.64
N LEU A 153 -12.35 10.87 -1.85
CA LEU A 153 -13.78 10.69 -2.13
C LEU A 153 -14.37 9.45 -1.44
N VAL A 154 -13.61 8.34 -1.39
CA VAL A 154 -14.04 7.10 -0.71
C VAL A 154 -14.04 7.30 0.81
N GLY A 155 -12.94 7.79 1.37
CA GLY A 155 -12.71 7.92 2.81
C GLY A 155 -12.43 6.59 3.52
N PRO A 156 -11.69 6.62 4.64
CA PRO A 156 -11.26 5.41 5.36
C PRO A 156 -12.45 4.63 5.94
N LYS A 157 -13.52 5.33 6.36
CA LYS A 157 -14.73 4.71 6.91
C LYS A 157 -15.40 3.76 5.92
N ASN A 158 -15.52 4.19 4.66
CA ASN A 158 -16.18 3.40 3.62
C ASN A 158 -15.30 2.27 3.09
N ALA A 159 -13.97 2.39 3.18
CA ALA A 159 -13.04 1.37 2.72
C ALA A 159 -13.30 0.01 3.39
N SER A 160 -13.50 -0.01 4.71
CA SER A 160 -13.79 -1.26 5.43
C SER A 160 -15.08 -1.94 4.98
N ALA A 161 -16.10 -1.16 4.61
CA ALA A 161 -17.37 -1.69 4.09
C ALA A 161 -17.22 -2.20 2.64
N LEU A 162 -16.48 -1.47 1.80
CA LEU A 162 -16.22 -1.85 0.41
C LEU A 162 -15.42 -3.14 0.29
N PHE A 163 -14.39 -3.30 1.12
CA PHE A 163 -13.46 -4.43 1.09
C PHE A 163 -13.74 -5.48 2.19
N ARG A 164 -14.99 -5.58 2.64
CA ARG A 164 -15.37 -6.51 3.71
C ARG A 164 -15.10 -7.97 3.34
N VAL A 165 -15.33 -8.35 2.08
CA VAL A 165 -15.21 -9.73 1.61
C VAL A 165 -13.79 -10.05 1.16
N GLU A 166 -13.25 -9.19 0.29
CA GLU A 166 -11.96 -9.41 -0.33
C GLU A 166 -11.39 -8.08 -0.81
N MET A 167 -10.07 -7.96 -0.73
CA MET A 167 -9.27 -6.93 -1.37
C MET A 167 -8.18 -7.63 -2.18
N GLU A 168 -7.93 -7.18 -3.40
CA GLU A 168 -6.86 -7.74 -4.24
C GLU A 168 -5.49 -7.22 -3.75
N PRO A 169 -4.44 -8.07 -3.64
CA PRO A 169 -3.15 -7.67 -3.09
C PRO A 169 -2.51 -6.50 -3.86
N ASP A 170 -2.57 -6.51 -5.20
CA ASP A 170 -2.05 -5.41 -6.03
C ASP A 170 -2.75 -4.08 -5.74
N VAL A 171 -4.06 -4.12 -5.46
CA VAL A 171 -4.83 -2.92 -5.12
C VAL A 171 -4.46 -2.46 -3.71
N LEU A 172 -4.26 -3.38 -2.76
CA LEU A 172 -3.81 -3.05 -1.41
C LEU A 172 -2.45 -2.35 -1.44
N GLY A 173 -1.47 -2.91 -2.13
CA GLY A 173 -0.12 -2.34 -2.26
C GLY A 173 -0.12 -0.94 -2.88
N GLN A 174 -0.92 -0.74 -3.94
CA GLN A 174 -1.10 0.59 -4.55
C GLN A 174 -1.79 1.59 -3.61
N VAL A 175 -2.80 1.16 -2.85
CA VAL A 175 -3.47 2.04 -1.88
C VAL A 175 -2.52 2.41 -0.76
N ILE A 176 -1.75 1.46 -0.22
CA ILE A 176 -0.73 1.71 0.80
C ILE A 176 0.31 2.69 0.27
N SER A 177 0.84 2.47 -0.93
CA SER A 177 1.83 3.37 -1.54
C SER A 177 1.30 4.81 -1.62
N VAL A 178 0.06 4.99 -2.13
CA VAL A 178 -0.55 6.33 -2.23
C VAL A 178 -0.78 6.93 -0.85
N VAL A 179 -1.27 6.15 0.12
CA VAL A 179 -1.50 6.66 1.49
C VAL A 179 -0.16 7.04 2.17
N CYS A 180 0.89 6.26 2.02
CA CYS A 180 2.18 6.55 2.65
C CYS A 180 2.93 7.70 1.97
N GLU A 181 2.78 7.89 0.65
CA GLU A 181 3.44 8.98 -0.09
C GLU A 181 2.71 10.32 -0.01
N GLU A 182 1.37 10.31 -0.07
CA GLU A 182 0.56 11.52 -0.31
C GLU A 182 -0.07 12.14 0.93
N PHE A 183 0.07 11.51 2.09
CA PHE A 183 -0.17 12.18 3.36
C PHE A 183 1.18 12.65 3.87
N PRO A 184 1.72 13.76 3.31
CA PRO A 184 3.02 14.25 3.72
C PRO A 184 2.90 14.55 5.21
N PHE A 185 3.63 13.76 5.98
CA PHE A 185 4.54 14.38 6.91
C PHE A 185 5.41 15.24 6.02
N GLN A 186 5.28 16.56 6.07
CA GLN A 186 6.48 17.33 5.81
C GLN A 186 7.26 17.16 7.11
N PRO A 187 8.22 16.19 7.22
CA PRO A 187 9.27 16.42 8.20
C PRO A 187 9.80 17.77 7.76
N GLN A 188 9.54 18.77 8.60
CA GLN A 188 9.78 20.15 8.30
C GLN A 188 11.09 20.21 7.52
N ARG A 189 11.12 20.94 6.38
CA ARG A 189 12.40 21.37 5.84
C ARG A 189 13.01 22.32 6.87
N ILE A 190 13.50 21.80 8.00
CA ILE A 190 14.07 22.57 9.10
C ILE A 190 15.38 23.20 8.58
N ASP A 191 16.08 22.52 7.67
CA ASP A 191 17.47 22.87 7.37
C ASP A 191 17.74 23.10 5.87
N ALA A 192 16.88 23.89 5.23
CA ALA A 192 17.31 24.64 4.05
C ALA A 192 16.98 26.13 4.21
N ALA A 193 17.05 26.64 5.44
CA ALA A 193 17.61 27.95 5.63
C ALA A 193 19.03 27.90 5.06
N THR A 194 19.15 28.14 3.76
CA THR A 194 20.39 28.62 3.17
C THR A 194 20.91 29.65 4.16
N PRO A 195 22.05 29.41 4.85
CA PRO A 195 22.63 30.47 5.64
C PRO A 195 22.74 31.62 4.66
N ALA A 196 22.01 32.70 4.94
CA ALA A 196 22.15 33.91 4.18
C ALA A 196 23.65 34.19 4.21
N THR A 197 24.31 33.96 3.08
CA THR A 197 25.62 34.51 2.82
C THR A 197 25.38 36.01 2.95
N GLN A 198 25.63 36.54 4.15
CA GLN A 198 25.93 37.94 4.35
C GLN A 198 27.24 38.14 3.59
N GLU A 199 27.12 38.34 2.28
CA GLU A 199 28.11 39.10 1.52
C GLU A 199 28.00 40.52 2.06
N ASN A 200 28.79 40.74 3.10
CA ASN A 200 29.16 42.04 3.58
C ASN A 200 30.07 42.70 2.53
N GLU A 201 30.09 44.04 2.56
CA GLU A 201 30.93 44.98 1.78
C GLU A 201 30.42 45.30 0.36
N GLU A 202 30.20 46.54 -0.07
CA GLU A 202 30.45 47.87 0.50
C GLU A 202 29.74 48.86 -0.43
N ARG A 203 28.71 49.60 0.02
CA ARG A 203 28.36 50.89 -0.61
C ARG A 203 27.62 51.82 0.32
N SER A 204 28.42 52.62 1.03
CA SER A 204 28.22 54.01 1.46
C SER A 204 26.85 54.65 1.14
N GLY A 205 26.16 55.14 2.18
CA GLY A 205 25.26 56.29 2.04
C GLY A 205 24.05 56.38 2.98
N ALA A 206 24.22 57.17 4.05
CA ALA A 206 23.21 57.98 4.77
C ALA A 206 22.24 57.33 5.79
N PRO A 207 22.19 57.85 7.04
CA PRO A 207 21.27 57.38 8.08
C PRO A 207 19.91 58.12 7.99
N THR A 208 18.82 57.38 7.86
CA THR A 208 17.48 57.91 8.18
C THR A 208 16.95 57.19 9.41
N ARG A 209 16.93 57.93 10.51
CA ARG A 209 16.38 57.57 11.81
C ARG A 209 14.86 57.56 11.69
N GLY A 210 14.25 56.40 11.83
CA GLY A 210 12.80 56.22 11.78
C GLY A 210 12.40 55.06 12.69
N ASP A 211 12.06 55.42 13.93
CA ASP A 211 11.50 54.54 14.94
C ASP A 211 10.21 53.90 14.44
N ALA A 212 10.17 52.57 14.38
CA ALA A 212 8.93 51.81 14.36
C ALA A 212 9.19 50.42 14.93
N ALA A 213 9.12 50.34 16.25
CA ALA A 213 9.01 49.10 17.01
C ALA A 213 7.71 48.38 16.61
N GLY A 214 7.78 47.55 15.57
CA GLY A 214 6.73 46.63 15.16
C GLY A 214 7.21 45.20 15.34
N SER A 215 7.16 44.71 16.58
CA SER A 215 7.44 43.31 16.90
C SER A 215 6.34 42.43 16.30
N THR A 216 6.60 41.93 15.09
CA THR A 216 5.81 40.85 14.50
C THR A 216 6.34 39.53 15.06
N ALA A 217 5.78 39.12 16.20
CA ALA A 217 5.87 37.74 16.66
C ALA A 217 5.12 36.86 15.65
N ILE A 218 5.82 36.42 14.60
CA ILE A 218 5.32 35.45 13.63
C ILE A 218 5.25 34.12 14.35
N THR A 219 4.04 33.74 14.76
CA THR A 219 3.72 32.45 15.36
C THR A 219 4.06 31.31 14.40
N ALA A 220 5.15 30.60 14.68
CA ALA A 220 5.62 29.41 13.96
C ALA A 220 4.74 28.14 14.17
N ASN A 221 3.56 28.28 14.77
CA ASN A 221 2.72 27.15 15.20
C ASN A 221 1.78 26.61 14.10
N GLY A 222 1.76 27.19 12.90
CA GLY A 222 0.82 26.79 11.85
C GLY A 222 1.07 25.38 11.28
N ASN A 223 2.34 24.99 11.12
CA ASN A 223 2.69 23.81 10.32
C ASN A 223 2.48 22.49 11.07
N ALA A 224 2.69 22.46 12.39
CA ALA A 224 2.50 21.26 13.20
C ALA A 224 1.06 20.70 13.10
N SER A 225 0.07 21.58 12.93
CA SER A 225 -1.33 21.18 12.81
C SER A 225 -1.66 20.43 11.52
N ALA A 226 -0.98 20.77 10.42
CA ALA A 226 -1.19 20.14 9.12
C ALA A 226 -0.55 18.75 9.07
N ASP A 227 0.65 18.62 9.63
CA ASP A 227 1.36 17.33 9.73
C ASP A 227 0.60 16.36 10.64
N GLU A 228 0.06 16.82 11.78
CA GLU A 228 -0.75 15.97 12.66
C GLU A 228 -2.03 15.48 11.96
N ALA A 229 -2.71 16.35 11.21
CA ALA A 229 -3.92 15.98 10.47
C ALA A 229 -3.64 14.94 9.38
N GLY A 230 -2.52 15.10 8.65
CA GLY A 230 -2.06 14.13 7.65
C GLY A 230 -1.73 12.78 8.28
N ALA A 231 -0.96 12.79 9.38
CA ALA A 231 -0.59 11.60 10.13
C ALA A 231 -1.82 10.83 10.64
N ARG A 232 -2.80 11.56 11.18
CA ARG A 232 -4.06 10.98 11.67
C ARG A 232 -4.84 10.30 10.54
N LEU A 233 -4.96 10.98 9.39
CA LEU A 233 -5.66 10.44 8.24
C LEU A 233 -4.96 9.19 7.67
N CYS A 234 -3.62 9.18 7.65
CA CYS A 234 -2.83 8.00 7.30
C CYS A 234 -3.13 6.81 8.24
N LEU A 235 -3.10 7.04 9.56
CA LEU A 235 -3.46 5.99 10.54
C LEU A 235 -4.90 5.50 10.39
N GLU A 236 -5.85 6.38 10.12
CA GLU A 236 -7.25 5.99 9.88
C GLU A 236 -7.37 5.06 8.67
N TRP A 237 -6.63 5.33 7.60
CA TRP A 237 -6.56 4.46 6.43
C TRP A 237 -5.92 3.11 6.75
N LEU A 238 -4.77 3.09 7.41
CA LEU A 238 -4.10 1.83 7.79
C LEU A 238 -4.99 0.99 8.73
N ARG A 239 -5.67 1.62 9.68
CA ARG A 239 -6.68 0.95 10.53
C ARG A 239 -7.83 0.39 9.69
N ALA A 240 -8.36 1.14 8.75
CA ALA A 240 -9.44 0.68 7.88
C ALA A 240 -9.02 -0.52 7.02
N LEU A 241 -7.81 -0.47 6.45
CA LEU A 241 -7.24 -1.52 5.61
C LEU A 241 -6.96 -2.80 6.40
N SER A 242 -6.49 -2.70 7.64
CA SER A 242 -6.28 -3.87 8.53
C SER A 242 -7.55 -4.68 8.82
N ARG A 243 -8.73 -4.08 8.62
CA ARG A 243 -10.05 -4.70 8.85
C ARG A 243 -10.66 -5.30 7.59
N THR A 244 -9.95 -5.27 6.46
CA THR A 244 -10.45 -5.78 5.19
C THR A 244 -10.37 -7.30 5.11
N GLY A 245 -11.20 -7.90 4.26
CA GLY A 245 -11.21 -9.34 4.04
C GLY A 245 -9.89 -9.82 3.42
N ARG A 246 -9.34 -10.91 3.96
CA ARG A 246 -8.05 -11.51 3.56
C ARG A 246 -6.82 -10.62 3.78
N PHE A 247 -6.91 -9.60 4.63
CA PHE A 247 -5.80 -8.70 4.95
C PHE A 247 -4.49 -9.43 5.27
N ALA A 248 -4.51 -10.40 6.19
CA ALA A 248 -3.30 -11.14 6.59
C ALA A 248 -2.60 -11.86 5.43
N VAL A 249 -3.37 -12.39 4.46
CA VAL A 249 -2.82 -13.05 3.27
C VAL A 249 -2.25 -12.00 2.31
N ASN A 250 -2.94 -10.88 2.12
CA ASN A 250 -2.51 -9.83 1.20
C ASN A 250 -1.22 -9.14 1.67
N ILE A 251 -1.01 -9.00 2.98
CA ILE A 251 0.23 -8.45 3.53
C ILE A 251 1.46 -9.27 3.14
N LEU A 252 1.32 -10.60 3.00
CA LEU A 252 2.42 -11.46 2.55
C LEU A 252 2.85 -11.18 1.10
N PHE A 253 1.96 -10.61 0.29
CA PHE A 253 2.20 -10.26 -1.11
C PHE A 253 2.64 -8.81 -1.32
N LEU A 254 2.81 -8.02 -0.26
CA LEU A 254 3.35 -6.67 -0.39
C LEU A 254 4.80 -6.72 -0.87
N ALA A 255 5.12 -5.85 -1.82
CA ALA A 255 6.47 -5.68 -2.31
C ALA A 255 7.35 -4.95 -1.28
N ASP A 256 8.67 -5.15 -1.36
CA ASP A 256 9.59 -4.61 -0.35
C ASP A 256 9.60 -3.07 -0.30
N ASN A 257 9.41 -2.42 -1.45
CA ASN A 257 9.25 -0.97 -1.53
C ASN A 257 7.98 -0.49 -0.80
N GLU A 258 6.90 -1.25 -0.85
CA GLU A 258 5.64 -0.93 -0.17
C GLU A 258 5.79 -1.11 1.34
N LYS A 259 6.48 -2.18 1.78
CA LYS A 259 6.83 -2.40 3.19
C LYS A 259 7.73 -1.28 3.72
N GLN A 260 8.71 -0.84 2.94
CA GLN A 260 9.59 0.28 3.31
C GLN A 260 8.82 1.61 3.39
N ALA A 261 7.89 1.87 2.47
CA ALA A 261 7.01 3.04 2.55
C ALA A 261 6.15 3.01 3.81
N LEU A 262 5.63 1.84 4.16
CA LEU A 262 4.84 1.62 5.36
C LEU A 262 5.66 1.78 6.65
N ALA A 263 6.88 1.26 6.70
CA ALA A 263 7.80 1.43 7.84
C ALA A 263 8.05 2.92 8.10
N ARG A 264 8.37 3.68 7.04
CA ARG A 264 8.56 5.14 7.13
C ARG A 264 7.30 5.85 7.63
N ALA A 265 6.13 5.47 7.13
CA ALA A 265 4.87 6.04 7.60
C ALA A 265 4.61 5.72 9.08
N PHE A 266 4.95 4.51 9.54
CA PHE A 266 4.85 4.17 10.96
C PHE A 266 5.84 4.95 11.82
N ASP A 267 7.09 5.14 11.39
CA ASP A 267 8.07 5.93 12.16
C ASP A 267 7.61 7.38 12.32
N LEU A 268 7.08 7.96 11.25
CA LEU A 268 6.57 9.32 11.23
C LEU A 268 5.30 9.47 12.10
N THR A 269 4.36 8.52 12.02
CA THR A 269 3.20 8.51 12.92
C THR A 269 3.60 8.29 14.38
N THR A 270 4.65 7.50 14.65
CA THR A 270 5.17 7.24 16.01
C THR A 270 5.73 8.50 16.64
N ALA A 271 6.39 9.34 15.83
CA ALA A 271 6.86 10.64 16.29
C ALA A 271 5.73 11.60 16.70
N VAL A 272 4.54 11.45 16.09
CA VAL A 272 3.38 12.34 16.35
C VAL A 272 2.48 11.81 17.48
N PHE A 273 2.19 10.50 17.51
CA PHE A 273 1.17 9.92 18.40
C PHE A 273 1.75 9.01 19.51
N GLY A 274 3.05 8.70 19.48
CA GLY A 274 3.68 7.74 20.40
C GLY A 274 3.48 6.28 19.99
N ASP A 275 4.16 5.36 20.67
CA ASP A 275 4.28 3.95 20.25
C ASP A 275 3.06 3.08 20.59
N GLU A 276 2.31 3.39 21.66
CA GLU A 276 1.26 2.50 22.18
C GLU A 276 0.16 2.20 21.14
N GLU A 277 -0.33 3.23 20.43
CA GLU A 277 -1.38 3.05 19.42
C GLU A 277 -0.86 2.35 18.16
N ILE A 278 0.41 2.54 17.84
CA ILE A 278 1.01 2.15 16.56
C ILE A 278 1.60 0.75 16.62
N SER A 279 2.10 0.30 17.78
CA SER A 279 2.67 -1.04 17.99
C SER A 279 1.70 -2.16 17.57
N SER A 280 0.40 -2.00 17.84
CA SER A 280 -0.62 -2.96 17.43
C SER A 280 -0.79 -3.06 15.91
N LEU A 281 -0.71 -1.92 15.21
CA LEU A 281 -0.80 -1.86 13.75
C LEU A 281 0.48 -2.35 13.08
N ARG A 282 1.66 -1.96 13.56
CA ARG A 282 2.96 -2.47 13.07
C ARG A 282 2.98 -4.00 13.04
N LYS A 283 2.58 -4.62 14.16
CA LYS A 283 2.43 -6.09 14.27
C LYS A 283 1.45 -6.66 13.24
N ALA A 284 0.32 -6.01 13.01
CA ALA A 284 -0.68 -6.47 12.03
C ALA A 284 -0.15 -6.43 10.59
N TYR A 285 0.69 -5.47 10.27
CA TYR A 285 1.31 -5.31 8.96
C TYR A 285 2.63 -6.08 8.79
N ALA A 286 3.12 -6.72 9.85
CA ALA A 286 4.42 -7.41 9.89
C ALA A 286 5.59 -6.50 9.47
N VAL A 287 5.57 -5.25 9.96
CA VAL A 287 6.61 -4.22 9.76
C VAL A 287 7.11 -3.72 11.12
#